data_AF-A0A0F9G2Z1-F1
#
_entry.id   AF-A0A0F9G2Z1-F1
#
_cell.length_a   1.000
_cell.length_b   1.000
_cell.length_c   1.000
_cell.angle_alpha   90.00
_cell.angle_beta   90.00
_cell.angle_gamma   90.00
#
_symmetry.space_group_name_H-M   'P 1'
#
loop_
_entity.id
_entity.type
_entity.pdbx_description
1 polymer ?
#
loop_
_entity_poly.entity_id
_entity_poly.type
_entity_poly.pdbx_seq_one_letter_code
_entity_poly.pdbx_strand_id
1 'polypeptide(L)'
;MDFPKNFFRKYERLDVLIHNAAIFDITQKDVVYTSEGIEAVWATNHLGPVLLTKLLLDVIENSEQGRIITISSKGLKAKPLLKVYLEDPEFRKKKFSLVDA
;
A
#
# COMPACT_ATOMS: atom_id res chain seq x y z
N MET A 1 9.00 10.69 -10.50
CA MET A 1 7.62 10.64 -9.95
C MET A 1 7.21 12.05 -9.55
N ASP A 2 6.45 12.76 -10.39
CA ASP A 2 6.04 14.16 -10.15
C ASP A 2 4.59 14.32 -9.68
N PHE A 3 3.91 13.21 -9.35
CA PHE A 3 2.48 13.20 -9.07
C PHE A 3 2.06 14.17 -7.93
N PRO A 4 2.66 14.14 -6.73
CA PRO A 4 2.26 15.06 -5.66
C PRO A 4 2.46 16.52 -6.05
N LYS A 5 3.62 16.84 -6.66
CA LYS A 5 3.95 18.20 -7.12
C LYS A 5 2.94 18.74 -8.13
N ASN A 6 2.46 17.89 -9.04
CA ASN A 6 1.45 18.27 -10.02
C ASN A 6 0.05 18.36 -9.39
N PHE A 7 -0.24 17.55 -8.37
CA PHE A 7 -1.52 17.60 -7.64
C PHE A 7 -1.69 18.95 -6.94
N PHE A 8 -0.67 19.40 -6.18
CA PHE A 8 -0.69 20.68 -5.45
C PHE A 8 -0.83 21.90 -6.37
N ARG A 9 -0.35 21.82 -7.61
CA ARG A 9 -0.51 22.89 -8.59
C ARG A 9 -1.94 23.02 -9.11
N LYS A 10 -2.75 21.97 -8.98
CA LYS A 10 -4.08 21.89 -9.60
C LYS A 10 -5.21 21.92 -8.58
N TYR A 11 -4.96 21.44 -7.36
CA TYR A 11 -5.97 21.30 -6.31
C TYR A 11 -5.42 21.77 -4.97
N GLU A 12 -6.14 22.69 -4.32
CA GLU A 12 -5.80 23.22 -2.99
C GLU A 12 -6.38 22.36 -1.85
N ARG A 13 -7.26 21.41 -2.18
CA ARG A 13 -8.02 20.58 -1.23
C ARG A 13 -8.21 19.17 -1.77
N LEU A 14 -8.17 18.19 -0.86
CA LEU A 14 -8.53 16.80 -1.12
C LEU A 14 -9.51 16.30 -0.06
N ASP A 15 -10.78 16.10 -0.44
CA ASP A 15 -11.82 15.69 0.51
C ASP A 15 -11.72 14.21 0.90
N VAL A 16 -11.36 13.33 -0.05
CA VAL A 16 -11.29 11.89 0.19
C VAL A 16 -10.11 11.28 -0.54
N LEU A 17 -9.26 10.57 0.20
CA LEU A 17 -8.23 9.67 -0.32
C LEU A 17 -8.66 8.22 -0.11
N ILE A 18 -8.72 7.41 -1.17
CA ILE A 18 -9.07 5.99 -1.08
C ILE A 18 -7.89 5.12 -1.50
N HIS A 19 -7.31 4.41 -0.54
CA HIS A 19 -6.32 3.36 -0.78
C HIS A 19 -7.02 2.07 -1.17
N ASN A 20 -7.28 1.92 -2.48
CA ASN A 20 -7.90 0.74 -3.07
C ASN A 20 -6.93 -0.14 -3.86
N ALA A 21 -5.84 0.43 -4.38
CA ALA A 21 -4.86 -0.34 -5.14
C ALA A 21 -4.22 -1.42 -4.26
N ALA A 22 -4.22 -2.65 -4.75
CA ALA A 22 -3.62 -3.78 -4.06
C ALA A 22 -3.14 -4.83 -5.07
N ILE A 23 -2.03 -5.50 -4.75
CA ILE A 23 -1.62 -6.75 -5.37
C ILE A 23 -2.15 -7.90 -4.50
N PHE A 24 -2.82 -8.85 -5.14
CA PHE A 24 -3.27 -10.06 -4.50
C PHE A 24 -3.31 -11.19 -5.53
N ASP A 25 -2.29 -12.04 -5.53
CA ASP A 25 -2.21 -13.22 -6.37
C ASP A 25 -1.81 -14.45 -5.55
N ILE A 26 -2.78 -15.32 -5.29
CA ILE A 26 -2.57 -16.57 -4.54
C ILE A 26 -1.87 -17.66 -5.35
N THR A 27 -1.60 -17.42 -6.63
CA THR A 27 -0.90 -18.35 -7.52
C THR A 27 0.58 -18.00 -7.67
N GLN A 28 1.01 -16.85 -7.14
CA GLN A 28 2.40 -16.42 -7.13
C GLN A 28 3.29 -17.44 -6.40
N LYS A 29 4.44 -17.77 -7.00
CA LYS A 29 5.40 -18.75 -6.45
C LYS A 29 6.74 -18.16 -6.04
N ASP A 30 7.07 -17.00 -6.59
CA ASP A 30 8.37 -16.33 -6.42
C ASP A 30 8.16 -14.89 -5.93
N VAL A 31 9.19 -14.33 -5.29
CA VAL A 31 9.18 -12.91 -4.88
C VAL A 31 9.24 -12.03 -6.13
N VAL A 32 8.40 -11.00 -6.20
CA VAL A 32 8.47 -9.97 -7.23
C VAL A 32 8.94 -8.68 -6.58
N TYR A 33 9.96 -8.05 -7.16
CA TYR A 33 10.48 -6.77 -6.69
C TYR A 33 10.13 -5.65 -7.67
N THR A 34 9.86 -4.45 -7.13
CA THR A 34 9.72 -3.22 -7.92
C THR A 34 11.07 -2.79 -8.50
N SER A 35 11.08 -1.78 -9.38
CA SER A 35 12.31 -1.17 -9.91
C SER A 35 13.23 -0.61 -8.83
N GLU A 36 12.67 -0.25 -7.67
CA GLU A 36 13.39 0.26 -6.51
C GLU A 36 13.92 -0.87 -5.60
N GLY A 37 13.68 -2.14 -5.96
CA GLY A 37 14.14 -3.30 -5.20
C GLY A 37 13.37 -3.57 -3.91
N ILE A 38 12.09 -3.15 -3.85
CA ILE A 38 11.18 -3.41 -2.74
C ILE A 38 10.22 -4.52 -3.17
N GLU A 39 9.88 -5.45 -2.27
CA GLU A 39 8.89 -6.49 -2.58
C GLU A 39 7.54 -5.85 -2.97
N ALA A 40 6.94 -6.35 -4.04
CA ALA A 40 5.85 -5.66 -4.74
C ALA A 40 4.55 -5.56 -3.94
N VAL A 41 4.18 -6.60 -3.18
CA VAL A 41 2.99 -6.59 -2.31
C VAL A 41 3.21 -5.60 -1.16
N TRP A 42 4.37 -5.63 -0.53
CA TRP A 42 4.77 -4.71 0.53
C TRP A 42 4.80 -3.25 0.05
N ALA A 43 5.39 -3.02 -1.12
CA ALA A 43 5.43 -1.71 -1.76
C ALA A 43 4.02 -1.18 -2.06
N THR A 44 3.15 -2.02 -2.65
CA THR A 44 1.83 -1.57 -3.15
C THR A 44 0.78 -1.48 -2.04
N ASN A 45 0.70 -2.50 -1.18
CA ASN A 45 -0.42 -2.63 -0.24
C ASN A 45 -0.15 -1.91 1.09
N HIS A 46 1.11 -1.61 1.41
CA HIS A 46 1.50 -1.08 2.72
C HIS A 46 2.31 0.22 2.61
N LEU A 47 3.48 0.19 1.97
CA LEU A 47 4.34 1.39 1.90
C LEU A 47 3.72 2.50 1.05
N GLY A 48 3.14 2.14 -0.09
CA GLY A 48 2.48 3.07 -1.02
C GLY A 48 1.39 3.91 -0.33
N PRO A 49 0.41 3.29 0.35
CA PRO A 49 -0.61 3.99 1.11
C PRO A 49 -0.05 4.98 2.14
N VAL A 50 0.95 4.56 2.93
CA VAL A 50 1.56 5.40 3.95
C VAL A 50 2.28 6.59 3.31
N LEU A 51 3.10 6.34 2.29
CA LEU A 51 3.85 7.37 1.59
C LEU A 51 2.92 8.36 0.90
N LEU A 52 1.90 7.88 0.18
CA LEU A 52 0.96 8.74 -0.53
C LEU A 52 0.14 9.60 0.42
N THR A 53 -0.33 9.03 1.53
CA THR A 53 -1.00 9.82 2.59
C THR A 53 -0.06 10.92 3.08
N LYS A 54 1.19 10.59 3.43
CA LYS A 54 2.16 11.58 3.91
C LYS A 54 2.40 12.69 2.89
N LEU A 55 2.50 12.35 1.62
CA LEU A 55 2.74 13.30 0.53
C LEU A 55 1.54 14.19 0.20
N LEU A 56 0.32 13.82 0.63
CA LEU A 56 -0.90 14.57 0.37
C LEU A 56 -1.55 15.11 1.65
N LEU A 57 -0.90 14.95 2.81
CA LEU A 57 -1.50 15.24 4.10
C LEU A 57 -1.97 16.69 4.20
N ASP A 58 -1.13 17.65 3.80
CA ASP A 58 -1.42 19.08 3.86
C ASP A 58 -2.72 19.46 3.09
N VAL A 59 -2.97 18.88 1.91
CA VAL A 59 -4.19 19.17 1.14
C VAL A 59 -5.42 18.44 1.65
N ILE A 60 -5.23 17.31 2.35
CA ILE A 60 -6.32 16.60 3.02
C ILE A 60 -6.77 17.39 4.25
N GLU A 61 -5.83 17.94 5.01
CA GLU A 61 -6.10 18.75 6.21
C GLU A 61 -6.82 20.07 5.89
N ASN A 62 -6.68 20.58 4.65
CA ASN A 62 -7.47 21.72 4.16
C ASN A 62 -8.96 21.40 3.95
N SER A 63 -9.37 20.13 3.98
CA SER A 63 -10.79 19.75 3.90
C SER A 63 -11.43 19.73 5.28
N GLU A 64 -12.53 20.46 5.45
CA GLU A 64 -13.34 20.47 6.68
C GLU A 64 -13.75 19.06 7.15
N GLN A 65 -13.92 18.13 6.20
CA GLN A 65 -14.28 16.74 6.47
C GLN A 65 -13.37 15.76 5.74
N GLY A 66 -12.06 16.05 5.68
CA GLY A 66 -11.07 15.16 5.07
C GLY A 66 -11.17 13.71 5.56
N ARG A 67 -11.12 12.74 4.64
CA ARG A 67 -11.16 11.31 4.95
C ARG A 67 -10.06 10.55 4.22
N ILE A 68 -9.44 9.61 4.93
CA ILE A 68 -8.59 8.58 4.34
C ILE A 68 -9.30 7.24 4.55
N ILE A 69 -9.59 6.55 3.45
CA ILE A 69 -10.28 5.26 3.44
C ILE A 69 -9.29 4.22 2.96
N THR A 70 -9.02 3.20 3.78
CA THR A 70 -8.19 2.06 3.39
C THR A 70 -9.06 0.84 3.17
N ILE A 71 -8.97 0.25 1.97
CA ILE A 71 -9.70 -0.96 1.64
C ILE A 71 -8.91 -2.18 2.12
N SER A 72 -9.58 -3.06 2.86
CA SER A 72 -9.03 -4.33 3.32
C SER A 72 -9.88 -5.50 2.82
N SER A 73 -9.33 -6.72 2.86
CA SER A 73 -10.01 -7.92 2.38
C SER A 73 -10.65 -8.71 3.52
N LYS A 74 -11.95 -8.98 3.42
CA LYS A 74 -12.61 -9.98 4.29
C LYS A 74 -12.06 -11.39 4.07
N GLY A 75 -11.42 -11.67 2.92
CA GLY A 75 -10.79 -12.95 2.61
C GLY A 75 -9.70 -13.36 3.58
N LEU A 76 -9.03 -12.39 4.25
CA LEU A 76 -8.07 -12.68 5.32
C LEU A 76 -8.71 -13.44 6.49
N LYS A 77 -9.99 -13.19 6.78
CA LYS A 77 -10.70 -13.94 7.82
C LYS A 77 -10.88 -15.41 7.47
N ALA A 78 -10.98 -15.73 6.17
CA ALA A 78 -11.11 -17.10 5.68
C ALA A 78 -9.74 -17.80 5.52
N LYS A 79 -8.64 -17.05 5.54
CA LYS A 79 -7.26 -17.58 5.43
C LYS A 79 -6.39 -17.02 6.56
N PRO A 80 -6.57 -17.50 7.81
CA PRO A 80 -5.88 -16.95 8.98
C PRO A 80 -4.36 -17.17 8.96
N LEU A 81 -3.85 -18.02 8.07
CA LEU A 81 -2.42 -18.21 7.85
C LEU A 81 -1.80 -17.21 6.86
N LEU A 82 -2.62 -16.49 6.08
CA LEU A 82 -2.14 -15.41 5.22
C LEU A 82 -1.96 -14.15 6.07
N LYS A 83 -0.72 -13.84 6.43
CA LYS A 83 -0.34 -12.76 7.33
C LYS A 83 0.99 -12.13 6.92
N VAL A 84 1.00 -10.79 6.89
CA VAL A 84 2.21 -10.01 6.70
C VAL A 84 3.26 -10.37 7.75
N TYR A 85 4.42 -10.82 7.27
CA TYR A 85 5.56 -11.14 8.12
C TYR A 85 6.45 -9.92 8.32
N LEU A 86 6.22 -9.19 9.41
CA LEU A 86 6.83 -7.87 9.65
C LEU A 86 8.35 -7.92 9.91
N GLU A 87 8.90 -9.06 10.31
CA GLU A 87 10.34 -9.25 10.57
C GLU A 87 11.19 -9.43 9.29
N ASP A 88 10.54 -9.81 8.19
CA ASP A 88 11.12 -9.94 6.84
C ASP A 88 10.03 -9.75 5.76
N PRO A 89 9.43 -8.55 5.65
CA PRO A 89 8.30 -8.31 4.74
C PRO A 89 8.69 -8.34 3.26
N GLU A 90 9.99 -8.29 2.98
CA GLU A 90 10.55 -8.32 1.64
C GLU A 90 11.17 -9.68 1.26
N PHE A 91 11.01 -10.70 2.11
CA PHE A 91 11.55 -12.06 1.90
C PHE A 91 13.05 -12.07 1.58
N ARG A 92 13.84 -11.26 2.29
CA ARG A 92 15.30 -11.18 2.09
C ARG A 92 16.04 -12.28 2.85
N LYS A 93 15.45 -12.84 3.91
CA LYS A 93 16.05 -13.86 4.78
C LYS A 93 15.47 -15.25 4.52
N LYS A 94 14.18 -15.33 4.17
CA LYS A 94 13.47 -16.60 3.93
C LYS A 94 12.96 -16.70 2.49
N LYS A 95 12.72 -17.93 2.02
CA LYS A 95 12.07 -18.17 0.72
C LYS A 95 10.62 -17.65 0.76
N PHE A 96 10.13 -17.17 -0.39
CA PHE A 96 8.73 -16.78 -0.55
C PHE A 96 7.77 -17.89 -0.13
N SER A 97 6.74 -17.52 0.62
CA SER A 97 5.67 -18.42 1.07
C SER A 97 4.40 -17.62 1.30
N LEU A 98 3.33 -17.96 0.59
CA LEU A 98 1.99 -17.38 0.78
C LEU A 98 1.36 -17.76 2.13
N VAL A 99 1.93 -18.73 2.84
CA VAL A 99 1.49 -19.15 4.17
C VAL A 99 2.19 -18.34 5.27
N ASP A 100 3.18 -17.53 4.88
CA ASP A 100 3.99 -16.69 5.76
C ASP A 100 4.13 -15.25 5.19
N ALA A 101 3.18 -14.84 4.34
CA ALA A 101 3.09 -13.55 3.64
C ALA A 101 1.83 -12.79 4.01
#